data_AF-A0A966QMD2-F1
#
_entry.id   AF-A0A966QMD2-F1
#
_cell.length_a   1.000
_cell.length_b   1.000
_cell.length_c   1.000
_cell.angle_alpha   90.00
_cell.angle_beta   90.00
_cell.angle_gamma   90.00
#
_symmetry.space_group_name_H-M   'P 1'
#
loop_
_entity.id
_entity.type
_entity.pdbx_description
1 polymer ?
#
loop_
_entity_poly.entity_id
_entity_poly.type
_entity_poly.pdbx_seq_one_letter_code
_entity_poly.pdbx_strand_id
1 'polypeptide(L)'
;MELRYAFDSACFRLGRLCKHGHAWPGTSQSLRRVGATAFDCMGCSGRKKSDWLLSFLDYEAMGWPPGRTLGKLCPAGHSWEGLDASLRVRGHCLQCEQARRHGRTERRKADPALAKMYNEAARLRYAEKLAADPDAVRLRNREAKRIYRSIHGRKYAYKCRANPGIKERRDLERALARAIRTAGRLPSVAALVMAEQRRYWAEHPAAKAEHDRHWARVSWWLEYQTKPDLRLYHREKAKRRKMQDRGQTPVQIPVSAIRQRFNEFGNCCAYCGAGGDMEIEHVCAISKGGAHDIGNIVPACSRCNTSKRSHGMEQWYRSQPFFSELRLHRIRRVTRPPEGQQLALALA
;
A
#
# COMPACT_ATOMS: atom_id res chain seq x y z
N MET A 1 -12.07 -1.67 26.95
CA MET A 1 -13.34 -2.36 27.21
C MET A 1 -13.12 -3.30 28.38
N GLU A 2 -13.94 -3.20 29.44
CA GLU A 2 -13.81 -4.08 30.60
C GLU A 2 -14.56 -5.39 30.32
N LEU A 3 -13.85 -6.53 30.33
CA LEU A 3 -14.45 -7.83 30.10
C LEU A 3 -15.23 -8.26 31.34
N ARG A 4 -16.53 -8.52 31.18
CA ARG A 4 -17.39 -9.04 32.24
C ARG A 4 -17.54 -10.54 32.09
N TYR A 5 -17.37 -11.24 33.21
CA TYR A 5 -17.45 -12.68 33.26
C TYR A 5 -18.56 -13.08 34.23
N ALA A 6 -19.37 -14.05 33.82
CA ALA A 6 -20.41 -14.64 34.65
C ALA A 6 -20.33 -16.16 34.58
N PHE A 7 -20.67 -16.81 35.68
CA PHE A 7 -20.82 -18.25 35.75
C PHE A 7 -22.04 -18.59 36.59
N ASP A 8 -22.69 -19.70 36.28
CA ASP A 8 -23.78 -20.23 37.08
C ASP A 8 -23.24 -20.86 38.37
N SER A 9 -23.63 -20.30 39.52
CA SER A 9 -23.23 -20.78 40.85
C SER A 9 -23.76 -22.17 41.21
N ALA A 10 -24.80 -22.66 40.54
CA ALA A 10 -25.26 -24.03 40.69
C ALA A 10 -24.27 -25.04 40.07
N CYS A 11 -23.57 -24.62 39.01
CA CYS A 11 -22.65 -25.45 38.26
C CYS A 11 -21.18 -25.24 38.65
N PHE A 12 -20.81 -24.02 39.10
CA PHE A 12 -19.43 -23.63 39.37
C PHE A 12 -19.26 -22.89 40.70
N ARG A 13 -18.06 -23.00 41.27
CA ARG A 13 -17.65 -22.32 42.50
C ARG A 13 -16.20 -21.86 42.41
N LEU A 14 -15.85 -20.83 43.17
CA LEU A 14 -14.46 -20.43 43.37
C LEU A 14 -13.82 -21.27 44.48
N GLY A 15 -12.56 -21.64 44.31
CA GLY A 15 -11.79 -22.37 45.32
C GLY A 15 -10.30 -22.10 45.21
N ARG A 16 -9.49 -22.84 45.99
CA ARG A 16 -8.03 -22.66 46.04
C ARG A 16 -7.42 -22.62 44.63
N LEU A 17 -6.52 -21.65 44.41
CA LEU A 17 -5.79 -21.48 43.15
C LEU A 17 -5.10 -22.79 42.76
N CYS A 18 -5.23 -23.18 41.49
CA CYS A 18 -4.60 -24.39 40.98
C CYS A 18 -3.09 -24.19 40.79
N LYS A 19 -2.33 -25.30 40.74
CA LYS A 19 -0.88 -25.30 40.49
C LYS A 19 -0.44 -24.69 39.16
N HIS A 20 -1.38 -24.45 38.23
CA HIS A 20 -1.12 -23.85 36.93
C HIS A 20 -1.49 -22.36 36.88
N GLY A 21 -1.90 -21.75 38.01
CA GLY A 21 -2.14 -20.32 38.09
C GLY A 21 -3.41 -19.83 37.38
N HIS A 22 -4.35 -20.71 37.06
CA HIS A 22 -5.62 -20.34 36.43
C HIS A 22 -6.54 -19.60 37.42
N ALA A 23 -6.33 -18.30 37.59
CA ALA A 23 -7.14 -17.44 38.42
C ALA A 23 -8.40 -16.97 37.68
N TRP A 24 -9.51 -16.87 38.40
CA TRP A 24 -10.69 -16.16 37.93
C TRP A 24 -10.43 -14.64 38.01
N PRO A 25 -10.73 -13.85 36.96
CA PRO A 25 -10.43 -12.42 36.91
C PRO A 25 -10.91 -11.67 38.16
N GLY A 26 -10.03 -10.84 38.73
CA GLY A 26 -10.31 -10.08 39.95
C GLY A 26 -10.21 -10.87 41.26
N THR A 27 -9.78 -12.14 41.22
CA THR A 27 -9.66 -12.99 42.42
C THR A 27 -8.36 -13.79 42.43
N SER A 28 -7.92 -14.23 43.61
CA SER A 28 -6.82 -15.20 43.76
C SER A 28 -7.31 -16.66 43.81
N GLN A 29 -8.46 -16.95 43.21
CA GLN A 29 -9.13 -18.25 43.28
C GLN A 29 -9.34 -18.84 41.89
N SER A 30 -9.37 -20.16 41.77
CA SER A 30 -9.68 -20.87 40.52
C SER A 30 -11.15 -21.24 40.45
N LEU A 31 -11.77 -21.08 39.28
CA LEU A 31 -13.12 -21.57 39.01
C LEU A 31 -13.11 -23.11 38.88
N ARG A 32 -14.05 -23.78 39.57
CA ARG A 32 -14.17 -25.24 39.69
C ARG A 32 -15.62 -25.66 39.54
N ARG A 33 -15.89 -26.89 39.10
CA ARG A 33 -17.25 -27.44 39.04
C ARG A 33 -17.75 -27.80 40.44
N VAL A 34 -19.04 -27.60 40.71
CA VAL A 34 -19.70 -28.05 41.93
C VAL A 34 -19.75 -29.59 41.92
N GLY A 35 -19.48 -30.23 43.07
CA GLY A 35 -19.39 -31.69 43.19
C GLY A 35 -18.07 -32.34 42.71
N ALA A 36 -17.18 -31.54 42.12
CA ALA A 36 -15.88 -32.01 41.65
C ALA A 36 -14.81 -31.98 42.76
N THR A 37 -13.82 -32.88 42.70
CA THR A 37 -12.77 -32.97 43.73
C THR A 37 -11.85 -31.74 43.71
N ALA A 38 -10.94 -31.61 44.69
CA ALA A 38 -9.97 -30.50 44.76
C ALA A 38 -9.07 -30.33 43.51
N PHE A 39 -9.16 -31.22 42.51
CA PHE A 39 -8.33 -31.25 41.31
C PHE A 39 -9.02 -30.70 40.04
N ASP A 40 -10.33 -30.44 40.05
CA ASP A 40 -11.10 -30.09 38.84
C ASP A 40 -11.18 -28.56 38.59
N CYS A 41 -10.01 -27.95 38.37
CA CYS A 41 -9.94 -26.57 37.88
C CYS A 41 -10.43 -26.48 36.42
N MET A 42 -11.28 -25.49 36.12
CA MET A 42 -11.83 -25.31 34.76
C MET A 42 -10.78 -24.98 33.72
N GLY A 43 -9.75 -24.21 34.07
CA GLY A 43 -8.62 -23.96 33.17
C GLY A 43 -7.78 -25.21 32.88
N CYS A 44 -7.75 -26.18 33.79
CA CYS A 44 -7.00 -27.42 33.63
C CYS A 44 -7.79 -28.51 32.88
N SER A 45 -9.11 -28.58 33.09
CA SER A 45 -10.02 -29.60 32.54
C SER A 45 -10.61 -29.23 31.17
N GLY A 46 -10.52 -27.96 30.76
CA GLY A 46 -11.01 -27.50 29.46
C GLY A 46 -10.27 -28.17 28.29
N ARG A 47 -11.01 -28.50 27.21
CA ARG A 47 -10.49 -29.19 26.01
C ARG A 47 -9.31 -28.48 25.32
N LYS A 48 -9.00 -27.22 25.66
CA LYS A 48 -7.82 -26.47 25.20
C LYS A 48 -7.33 -25.53 26.31
N LYS A 49 -6.12 -25.77 26.84
CA LYS A 49 -5.54 -25.16 28.05
C LYS A 49 -5.38 -23.61 28.07
N SER A 50 -5.56 -22.89 26.97
CA SER A 50 -5.13 -21.47 26.90
C SER A 50 -6.22 -20.39 27.00
N ASP A 51 -7.52 -20.69 26.82
CA ASP A 51 -8.54 -19.62 26.63
C ASP A 51 -9.91 -19.90 27.28
N TRP A 52 -9.92 -20.69 28.35
CA TRP A 52 -11.16 -21.14 29.02
C TRP A 52 -12.05 -20.01 29.52
N LEU A 53 -11.48 -18.83 29.82
CA LEU A 53 -12.22 -17.64 30.27
C LEU A 53 -13.18 -17.08 29.21
N LEU A 54 -12.88 -17.26 27.92
CA LEU A 54 -13.77 -16.77 26.85
C LEU A 54 -15.14 -17.48 26.85
N SER A 55 -15.23 -18.67 27.46
CA SER A 55 -16.47 -19.42 27.61
C SER A 55 -17.40 -18.88 28.70
N PHE A 56 -16.93 -17.93 29.51
CA PHE A 56 -17.68 -17.33 30.62
C PHE A 56 -17.92 -15.83 30.42
N LEU A 57 -17.72 -15.31 29.21
CA LEU A 57 -18.02 -13.92 28.88
C LEU A 57 -19.53 -13.69 28.90
N ASP A 58 -19.97 -12.69 29.66
CA ASP A 58 -21.37 -12.27 29.71
C ASP A 58 -21.68 -11.26 28.60
N TYR A 59 -22.00 -11.79 27.42
CA TYR A 59 -22.30 -10.96 26.24
C TYR A 59 -23.49 -10.00 26.47
N GLU A 60 -24.45 -10.36 27.31
CA GLU A 60 -25.61 -9.52 27.59
C GLU A 60 -25.22 -8.34 28.48
N ALA A 61 -24.48 -8.59 29.57
CA ALA A 61 -24.00 -7.54 30.47
C ALA A 61 -22.98 -6.57 29.83
N MET A 62 -22.37 -6.97 28.71
CA MET A 62 -21.46 -6.14 27.91
C MET A 62 -22.15 -5.38 26.78
N GLY A 63 -23.47 -5.54 26.61
CA GLY A 63 -24.22 -4.90 25.51
C GLY A 63 -23.80 -5.41 24.14
N TRP A 64 -23.34 -6.66 24.05
CA TRP A 64 -22.76 -7.23 22.83
C TRP A 64 -23.84 -7.52 21.79
N PRO A 65 -23.60 -7.21 20.50
CA PRO A 65 -24.58 -7.51 19.48
C PRO A 65 -24.91 -9.02 19.36
N PRO A 66 -26.19 -9.39 19.20
CA PRO A 66 -26.62 -10.79 19.16
C PRO A 66 -25.97 -11.57 18.02
N GLY A 67 -25.63 -12.84 18.29
CA GLY A 67 -25.02 -13.76 17.32
C GLY A 67 -23.53 -13.51 17.03
N ARG A 68 -22.85 -12.71 17.86
CA ARG A 68 -21.40 -12.48 17.80
C ARG A 68 -20.72 -13.07 19.05
N THR A 69 -19.51 -13.59 18.89
CA THR A 69 -18.73 -14.18 19.99
C THR A 69 -17.27 -13.77 19.89
N LEU A 70 -16.56 -13.64 21.02
CA LEU A 70 -15.10 -13.56 21.01
C LEU A 70 -14.50 -14.97 20.91
N GLY A 71 -13.39 -15.08 20.18
CA GLY A 71 -12.57 -16.27 20.15
C GLY A 71 -11.09 -15.92 20.03
N LYS A 72 -10.24 -16.94 19.94
CA LYS A 72 -8.78 -16.75 19.79
C LYS A 72 -8.43 -15.74 18.70
N LEU A 73 -7.30 -15.05 18.87
CA LEU A 73 -6.73 -14.17 17.85
C LEU A 73 -6.75 -14.86 16.48
N CYS A 74 -7.17 -14.12 15.46
CA CYS A 74 -7.25 -14.65 14.11
C CYS A 74 -5.83 -14.95 13.60
N PRO A 75 -5.59 -16.05 12.85
CA PRO A 75 -4.28 -16.30 12.22
C PRO A 75 -3.80 -15.18 11.30
N ALA A 76 -4.73 -14.36 10.79
CA ALA A 76 -4.42 -13.18 9.98
C ALA A 76 -4.10 -11.91 10.81
N GLY A 77 -3.93 -12.03 12.14
CA GLY A 77 -3.62 -10.90 13.03
C GLY A 77 -4.81 -10.02 13.41
N HIS A 78 -6.03 -10.37 12.99
CA HIS A 78 -7.24 -9.61 13.34
C HIS A 78 -7.57 -9.73 14.83
N SER A 79 -7.31 -8.65 15.57
CA SER A 79 -7.76 -8.42 16.95
C SER A 79 -9.01 -7.55 16.97
N TRP A 80 -9.81 -7.68 18.02
CA TRP A 80 -10.95 -6.80 18.28
C TRP A 80 -10.59 -5.80 19.38
N GLU A 81 -10.58 -4.51 19.02
CA GLU A 81 -10.40 -3.39 19.98
C GLU A 81 -9.18 -3.56 20.90
N GLY A 82 -8.07 -4.06 20.36
CA GLY A 82 -6.80 -4.23 21.10
C GLY A 82 -6.75 -5.44 22.04
N LEU A 83 -7.77 -6.30 22.05
CA LEU A 83 -7.74 -7.58 22.76
C LEU A 83 -6.93 -8.62 21.97
N ASP A 84 -6.26 -9.54 22.68
CA ASP A 84 -5.65 -10.76 22.09
C ASP A 84 -6.70 -11.81 21.65
N ALA A 85 -7.85 -11.33 21.19
CA ALA A 85 -9.00 -12.11 20.75
C ALA A 85 -9.60 -11.48 19.49
N SER A 86 -10.21 -12.32 18.65
CA SER A 86 -10.93 -11.89 17.44
C SER A 86 -12.43 -11.98 17.64
N LEU A 87 -13.15 -10.97 17.14
CA LEU A 87 -14.61 -11.01 17.05
C LEU A 87 -15.04 -11.96 15.94
N ARG A 88 -16.00 -12.83 16.23
CA ARG A 88 -16.44 -13.90 15.34
C ARG A 88 -17.94 -13.87 15.09
N VAL A 89 -18.32 -14.24 13.87
CA VAL A 89 -19.70 -14.45 13.42
C VAL A 89 -19.79 -15.86 12.87
N ARG A 90 -20.69 -16.69 13.43
CA ARG A 90 -20.84 -18.11 13.07
C ARG A 90 -19.49 -18.87 13.09
N GLY A 91 -18.64 -18.58 14.08
CA GLY A 91 -17.31 -19.20 14.24
C GLY A 91 -16.16 -18.61 13.39
N HIS A 92 -16.46 -17.80 12.38
CA HIS A 92 -15.45 -17.15 11.53
C HIS A 92 -15.07 -15.76 12.03
N CYS A 93 -13.82 -15.36 11.86
CA CYS A 93 -13.37 -13.99 12.13
C CYS A 93 -14.20 -12.99 11.30
N LEU A 94 -14.78 -11.99 11.97
CA LEU A 94 -15.64 -10.99 11.35
C LEU A 94 -14.93 -10.24 10.23
N GLN A 95 -13.69 -9.80 10.46
CA GLN A 95 -12.91 -9.05 9.47
C GLN A 95 -12.57 -9.92 8.24
N CYS A 96 -12.22 -11.19 8.44
CA CYS A 96 -12.04 -12.13 7.32
C CYS A 96 -13.34 -12.34 6.53
N GLU A 97 -14.47 -12.47 7.22
CA GLU A 97 -15.78 -12.66 6.58
C GLU A 97 -16.22 -11.41 5.80
N GLN A 98 -15.97 -10.22 6.35
CA GLN A 98 -16.18 -8.94 5.66
C GLN A 98 -15.32 -8.83 4.40
N ALA A 99 -14.02 -9.15 4.49
CA ALA A 99 -13.11 -9.14 3.35
C ALA A 99 -13.57 -10.11 2.24
N ARG A 100 -14.01 -11.32 2.61
CA ARG A 100 -14.57 -12.30 1.66
C ARG A 100 -15.82 -11.78 0.96
N ARG A 101 -16.73 -11.13 1.69
CA ARG A 101 -17.96 -10.55 1.12
C ARG A 101 -17.65 -9.38 0.20
N HIS A 102 -16.74 -8.51 0.59
CA HIS A 102 -16.27 -7.41 -0.25
C HIS A 102 -15.64 -7.95 -1.55
N GLY A 103 -14.75 -8.94 -1.45
CA GLY A 103 -14.14 -9.60 -2.61
C GLY A 103 -15.16 -10.23 -3.57
N ARG A 104 -16.22 -10.89 -3.06
CA ARG A 104 -17.31 -11.39 -3.92
C ARG A 104 -18.07 -10.27 -4.63
N THR A 105 -18.27 -9.15 -3.94
CA THR A 105 -19.01 -7.99 -4.48
C THR A 105 -18.19 -7.31 -5.57
N GLU A 106 -16.90 -7.10 -5.34
CA GLU A 106 -15.97 -6.54 -6.32
C GLU A 106 -15.79 -7.45 -7.54
N ARG A 107 -15.65 -8.77 -7.33
CA ARG A 107 -15.61 -9.75 -8.44
C ARG A 107 -16.88 -9.70 -9.29
N ARG A 108 -18.05 -9.53 -8.67
CA ARG A 108 -19.33 -9.36 -9.38
C ARG A 108 -19.41 -8.04 -10.13
N LYS A 109 -18.84 -6.95 -9.62
CA LYS A 109 -18.78 -5.68 -10.36
C LYS A 109 -17.83 -5.74 -11.55
N ALA A 110 -16.72 -6.46 -11.40
CA ALA A 110 -15.69 -6.60 -12.42
C ALA A 110 -16.09 -7.55 -13.57
N ASP A 111 -16.99 -8.51 -13.32
CA ASP A 111 -17.46 -9.48 -14.33
C ASP A 111 -18.94 -9.26 -14.68
N PRO A 112 -19.23 -8.67 -15.87
CA PRO A 112 -20.60 -8.43 -16.34
C PRO A 112 -21.44 -9.70 -16.50
N ALA A 113 -20.84 -10.84 -16.86
CA ALA A 113 -21.55 -12.11 -17.05
C ALA A 113 -22.00 -12.67 -15.69
N LEU A 114 -21.11 -12.62 -14.69
CA LEU A 114 -21.42 -12.99 -13.32
C LEU A 114 -22.51 -12.07 -12.73
N ALA A 115 -22.44 -10.76 -12.98
CA ALA A 115 -23.48 -9.83 -12.57
C ALA A 115 -24.85 -10.17 -13.16
N LYS A 116 -24.90 -10.51 -14.45
CA LYS A 116 -26.13 -10.89 -15.16
C LYS A 116 -26.77 -12.14 -14.55
N MET A 117 -25.98 -13.20 -14.35
CA MET A 117 -26.46 -14.46 -13.78
C MET A 117 -27.06 -14.28 -12.38
N TYR A 118 -26.43 -13.48 -11.52
CA TYR A 118 -26.96 -13.18 -10.18
C TYR A 118 -28.24 -12.35 -10.21
N ASN A 119 -28.34 -11.40 -11.15
CA ASN A 119 -29.55 -10.57 -11.33
C ASN A 119 -30.72 -11.42 -11.82
N GLU A 120 -30.46 -12.34 -12.75
CA GLU A 120 -31.45 -13.27 -13.28
C GLU A 120 -31.97 -14.22 -12.19
N ALA A 121 -31.08 -14.85 -11.43
CA ALA A 121 -31.48 -15.68 -10.29
C ALA A 121 -32.28 -14.89 -9.23
N ALA A 122 -31.97 -13.60 -9.03
CA ALA A 122 -32.75 -12.74 -8.12
C ALA A 122 -34.16 -12.43 -8.67
N ARG A 123 -34.30 -12.24 -9.98
CA ARG A 123 -35.60 -12.05 -10.64
C ARG A 123 -36.48 -13.29 -10.50
N LEU A 124 -35.92 -14.48 -10.73
CA LEU A 124 -36.64 -15.75 -10.58
C LEU A 124 -37.15 -15.95 -9.15
N ARG A 125 -36.29 -15.77 -8.14
CA ARG A 125 -36.70 -15.83 -6.72
C ARG A 125 -37.78 -14.80 -6.34
N TYR A 126 -37.75 -13.62 -6.96
CA TYR A 126 -38.78 -12.60 -6.75
C TYR A 126 -40.10 -13.02 -7.40
N ALA A 127 -40.05 -13.58 -8.61
CA ALA A 127 -41.22 -14.10 -9.30
C ALA A 127 -41.87 -15.26 -8.52
N GLU A 128 -41.07 -16.20 -7.99
CA GLU A 128 -41.56 -17.28 -7.11
C GLU A 128 -42.27 -16.73 -5.87
N LYS A 129 -41.68 -15.74 -5.18
CA LYS A 129 -42.30 -15.10 -4.01
C LYS A 129 -43.60 -14.37 -4.36
N LEU A 130 -43.62 -13.68 -5.50
CA LEU A 130 -44.79 -12.97 -5.99
C LEU A 130 -45.91 -13.93 -6.37
N ALA A 131 -45.58 -15.09 -6.94
CA ALA A 131 -46.54 -16.14 -7.26
C ALA A 131 -47.08 -16.85 -6.01
N ALA A 132 -46.22 -17.07 -5.01
CA ALA A 132 -46.61 -17.75 -3.77
C ALA A 132 -47.53 -16.90 -2.88
N ASP A 133 -47.23 -15.61 -2.71
CA ASP A 133 -48.04 -14.69 -1.93
C ASP A 133 -47.93 -13.25 -2.47
N PRO A 134 -48.80 -12.87 -3.42
CA PRO A 134 -48.80 -11.54 -3.99
C PRO A 134 -49.04 -10.44 -2.94
N ASP A 135 -49.84 -10.71 -1.92
CA ASP A 135 -50.27 -9.73 -0.92
C ASP A 135 -49.17 -9.43 0.10
N ALA A 136 -48.45 -10.45 0.58
CA ALA A 136 -47.28 -10.24 1.41
C ALA A 136 -46.18 -9.45 0.67
N VAL A 137 -45.99 -9.71 -0.63
CA VAL A 137 -45.04 -8.94 -1.45
C VAL A 137 -45.49 -7.49 -1.61
N ARG A 138 -46.79 -7.24 -1.85
CA ARG A 138 -47.37 -5.88 -1.92
C ARG A 138 -47.20 -5.13 -0.60
N LEU A 139 -47.51 -5.76 0.53
CA LEU A 139 -47.38 -5.17 1.86
C LEU A 139 -45.93 -4.80 2.17
N ARG A 140 -44.99 -5.72 1.95
CA ARG A 140 -43.55 -5.49 2.12
C ARG A 140 -43.05 -4.33 1.25
N ASN A 141 -43.47 -4.27 -0.01
CA ASN A 141 -43.12 -3.19 -0.92
C ASN A 141 -43.69 -1.83 -0.48
N ARG A 142 -44.90 -1.82 0.09
CA ARG A 142 -45.54 -0.61 0.64
C ARG A 142 -44.78 -0.11 1.87
N GLU A 143 -44.39 -1.00 2.75
CA GLU A 143 -43.61 -0.69 3.94
C GLU A 143 -42.19 -0.22 3.61
N ALA A 144 -41.50 -0.88 2.67
CA ALA A 144 -40.20 -0.44 2.18
C ALA A 144 -40.28 0.97 1.58
N LYS A 145 -41.34 1.29 0.81
CA LYS A 145 -41.59 2.65 0.30
C LYS A 145 -41.85 3.65 1.43
N ARG A 146 -42.56 3.25 2.50
CA ARG A 146 -42.80 4.10 3.68
C ARG A 146 -41.49 4.46 4.38
N ILE A 147 -40.65 3.46 4.67
CA ILE A 147 -39.33 3.64 5.30
C ILE A 147 -38.40 4.48 4.43
N TYR A 148 -38.34 4.19 3.13
CA TYR A 148 -37.54 4.99 2.20
C TYR A 148 -37.97 6.46 2.18
N ARG A 149 -39.29 6.72 2.21
CA ARG A 149 -39.86 8.08 2.27
C ARG A 149 -39.59 8.77 3.61
N SER A 150 -39.50 8.05 4.73
CA SER A 150 -39.17 8.65 6.03
C SER A 150 -37.69 9.03 6.11
N ILE A 151 -36.80 8.26 5.49
CA ILE A 151 -35.35 8.53 5.47
C ILE A 151 -34.99 9.64 4.47
N HIS A 152 -35.55 9.59 3.24
CA HIS A 152 -35.13 10.47 2.14
C HIS A 152 -36.12 11.60 1.82
N GLY A 153 -37.25 11.66 2.53
CA GLY A 153 -38.35 12.60 2.27
C GLY A 153 -39.18 12.27 1.02
N ARG A 154 -40.30 12.98 0.82
CA ARG A 154 -41.12 12.90 -0.41
C ARG A 154 -40.49 13.74 -1.53
N LYS A 155 -39.29 13.42 -2.02
CA LYS A 155 -38.69 14.27 -3.06
C LYS A 155 -39.27 13.98 -4.47
N TYR A 156 -39.59 15.08 -5.14
CA TYR A 156 -39.83 15.29 -6.58
C TYR A 156 -41.23 15.12 -7.17
N ALA A 157 -41.96 14.03 -6.91
CA ALA A 157 -43.22 13.76 -7.64
C ALA A 157 -44.36 14.77 -7.37
N TYR A 158 -44.40 15.37 -6.17
CA TYR A 158 -45.42 16.36 -5.78
C TYR A 158 -45.22 17.73 -6.46
N LYS A 159 -43.97 18.19 -6.62
CA LYS A 159 -43.67 19.52 -7.19
C LYS A 159 -44.12 19.66 -8.65
N CYS A 160 -44.08 18.59 -9.44
CA CYS A 160 -44.53 18.61 -10.84
C CYS A 160 -46.05 18.61 -11.02
N ARG A 161 -46.83 18.21 -10.00
CA ARG A 161 -48.31 18.22 -10.06
C ARG A 161 -48.92 19.55 -9.60
N ALA A 162 -48.22 20.27 -8.73
CA ALA A 162 -48.72 21.51 -8.12
C ALA A 162 -48.39 22.79 -8.91
N ASN A 163 -47.53 22.75 -9.94
CA ASN A 163 -47.14 23.93 -10.70
C ASN A 163 -46.94 23.60 -12.19
N PRO A 164 -47.90 23.93 -13.08
CA PRO A 164 -47.86 23.60 -14.51
C PRO A 164 -46.59 24.09 -15.23
N GLY A 165 -46.08 25.28 -14.86
CA GLY A 165 -44.88 25.86 -15.47
C GLY A 165 -43.59 25.06 -15.21
N ILE A 166 -43.56 24.19 -14.19
CA ILE A 166 -42.43 23.28 -13.94
C ILE A 166 -42.45 22.11 -14.94
N LYS A 167 -43.62 21.66 -15.39
CA LYS A 167 -43.75 20.60 -16.40
C LYS A 167 -43.28 21.11 -17.77
N GLU A 168 -43.71 22.31 -18.15
CA GLU A 168 -43.32 22.96 -19.41
C GLU A 168 -41.82 23.21 -19.48
N ARG A 169 -41.22 23.80 -18.44
CA ARG A 169 -39.75 24.00 -18.35
C ARG A 169 -39.00 22.69 -18.49
N ARG A 170 -39.45 21.63 -17.81
CA ARG A 170 -38.81 20.31 -17.86
C ARG A 170 -38.94 19.65 -19.24
N ASP A 171 -40.10 19.79 -19.87
CA ASP A 171 -40.33 19.20 -21.18
C ASP A 171 -39.52 19.95 -22.27
N LEU A 172 -39.33 21.27 -22.11
CA LEU A 172 -38.38 22.08 -22.88
C LEU A 172 -36.92 21.65 -22.63
N GLU A 173 -36.49 21.49 -21.38
CA GLU A 173 -35.14 21.01 -21.04
C GLU A 173 -34.87 19.61 -21.63
N ARG A 174 -35.85 18.71 -21.61
CA ARG A 174 -35.75 17.39 -22.24
C ARG A 174 -35.70 17.48 -23.76
N ALA A 175 -36.47 18.39 -24.37
CA ALA A 175 -36.43 18.64 -25.80
C ALA A 175 -35.06 19.18 -26.22
N LEU A 176 -34.51 20.15 -25.48
CA LEU A 176 -33.16 20.68 -25.68
C LEU A 176 -32.09 19.59 -25.50
N ALA A 177 -32.18 18.78 -24.45
CA ALA A 177 -31.25 17.68 -24.21
C ALA A 177 -31.36 16.53 -25.24
N ARG A 178 -32.51 16.39 -25.92
CA ARG A 178 -32.67 15.51 -27.08
C ARG A 178 -32.04 16.16 -28.31
N ALA A 179 -32.34 17.41 -28.60
CA ALA A 179 -31.75 18.15 -29.72
C ALA A 179 -30.22 18.17 -29.65
N ILE A 180 -29.62 18.41 -28.48
CA ILE A 180 -28.16 18.34 -28.26
C ILE A 180 -27.61 16.92 -28.51
N ARG A 181 -28.36 15.87 -28.14
CA ARG A 181 -27.96 14.48 -28.42
C ARG A 181 -27.99 14.16 -29.91
N THR A 182 -29.01 14.66 -30.62
CA THR A 182 -29.23 14.37 -32.05
C THR A 182 -28.33 15.21 -32.95
N ALA A 183 -28.01 16.45 -32.57
CA ALA A 183 -27.13 17.35 -33.32
C ALA A 183 -25.63 16.94 -33.25
N GLY A 184 -25.31 15.91 -32.48
CA GLY A 184 -23.93 15.56 -32.15
C GLY A 184 -23.31 16.56 -31.17
N ARG A 185 -22.20 16.18 -30.55
CA ARG A 185 -21.45 17.06 -29.65
C ARG A 185 -20.57 17.96 -30.52
N LEU A 186 -20.77 19.28 -30.46
CA LEU A 186 -19.81 20.22 -31.07
C LEU A 186 -18.40 19.91 -30.51
N PRO A 187 -17.37 19.89 -31.37
CA PRO A 187 -16.00 19.68 -30.90
C PRO A 187 -15.66 20.72 -29.83
N SER A 188 -14.95 20.31 -28.79
CA SER A 188 -14.45 21.27 -27.81
C SER A 188 -13.49 22.25 -28.49
N VAL A 189 -13.31 23.44 -27.90
CA VAL A 189 -12.31 24.40 -28.38
C VAL A 189 -10.93 23.73 -28.50
N ALA A 190 -10.55 22.89 -27.53
CA ALA A 190 -9.32 22.11 -27.59
C ALA A 190 -9.27 21.17 -28.81
N ALA A 191 -10.38 20.50 -29.15
CA ALA A 191 -10.43 19.63 -30.32
C ALA A 191 -10.28 20.42 -31.64
N LEU A 192 -10.87 21.61 -31.72
CA LEU A 192 -10.72 22.51 -32.87
C LEU A 192 -9.26 22.99 -32.99
N VAL A 193 -8.65 23.44 -31.90
CA VAL A 193 -7.24 23.87 -31.88
C VAL A 193 -6.31 22.73 -32.32
N MET A 194 -6.51 21.51 -31.82
CA MET A 194 -5.70 20.36 -32.21
C MET A 194 -5.92 19.94 -33.67
N ALA A 195 -7.14 20.11 -34.20
CA ALA A 195 -7.40 19.87 -35.61
C ALA A 195 -6.66 20.90 -36.48
N GLU A 196 -6.71 22.17 -36.11
CA GLU A 196 -6.03 23.24 -36.83
C GLU A 196 -4.50 23.10 -36.76
N GLN A 197 -3.96 22.76 -35.59
CA GLN A 197 -2.53 22.50 -35.41
C GLN A 197 -2.05 21.33 -36.28
N ARG A 198 -2.85 20.26 -36.41
CA ARG A 198 -2.55 19.14 -37.32
C ARG A 198 -2.53 19.56 -38.78
N ARG A 199 -3.49 20.40 -39.20
CA ARG A 199 -3.51 20.95 -40.57
C ARG A 199 -2.27 21.81 -40.83
N TYR A 200 -1.97 22.73 -39.91
CA TYR A 200 -0.78 23.57 -39.99
C TYR A 200 0.50 22.74 -40.15
N TRP A 201 0.68 21.69 -39.34
CA TRP A 201 1.85 20.81 -39.43
C TRP A 201 1.91 19.96 -40.70
N ALA A 202 0.77 19.59 -41.28
CA ALA A 202 0.71 18.89 -42.56
C ALA A 202 1.17 19.80 -43.71
N GLU A 203 0.81 21.09 -43.65
CA GLU A 203 1.21 22.11 -44.62
C GLU A 203 2.65 22.61 -44.40
N HIS A 204 3.17 22.52 -43.16
CA HIS A 204 4.46 23.07 -42.75
C HIS A 204 5.37 22.02 -42.08
N PRO A 205 5.84 20.98 -42.82
CA PRO A 205 6.64 19.90 -42.24
C PRO A 205 7.98 20.38 -41.67
N ALA A 206 8.60 21.41 -42.26
CA ALA A 206 9.84 21.99 -41.75
C ALA A 206 9.66 22.65 -40.37
N ALA A 207 8.58 23.43 -40.20
CA ALA A 207 8.23 24.05 -38.92
C ALA A 207 7.89 23.01 -37.85
N LYS A 208 7.17 21.94 -38.23
CA LYS A 208 6.93 20.79 -37.34
C LYS A 208 8.24 20.15 -36.89
N ALA A 209 9.17 19.90 -37.81
CA ALA A 209 10.45 19.29 -37.48
C ALA A 209 11.29 20.17 -36.54
N GLU A 210 11.24 21.49 -36.70
CA GLU A 210 11.89 22.43 -35.78
C GLU A 210 11.25 22.42 -34.39
N HIS A 211 9.91 22.47 -34.34
CA HIS A 211 9.14 22.34 -33.11
C HIS A 211 9.47 21.05 -32.37
N ASP A 212 9.48 19.92 -33.08
CA ASP A 212 9.81 18.60 -32.53
C ASP A 212 11.26 18.57 -31.99
N ARG A 213 12.23 19.16 -32.70
CA ARG A 213 13.62 19.29 -32.23
C ARG A 213 13.72 20.14 -30.96
N HIS A 214 12.99 21.25 -30.91
CA HIS A 214 12.93 22.12 -29.74
C HIS A 214 12.34 21.36 -28.54
N TRP A 215 11.19 20.74 -28.71
CA TRP A 215 10.52 19.96 -27.66
C TRP A 215 11.31 18.75 -27.22
N ALA A 216 12.02 18.07 -28.12
CA ALA A 216 12.91 16.98 -27.75
C ALA A 216 14.03 17.48 -26.82
N ARG A 217 14.61 18.65 -27.11
CA ARG A 217 15.66 19.27 -26.28
C ARG A 217 15.13 19.68 -24.91
N VAL A 218 13.97 20.35 -24.87
CA VAL A 218 13.32 20.79 -23.63
C VAL A 218 12.91 19.58 -22.78
N SER A 219 12.28 18.58 -23.40
CA SER A 219 11.86 17.36 -22.71
C SER A 219 13.07 16.62 -22.15
N TRP A 220 14.13 16.43 -22.95
CA TRP A 220 15.37 15.80 -22.47
C TRP A 220 15.98 16.56 -21.30
N TRP A 221 16.06 17.89 -21.37
CA TRP A 221 16.58 18.72 -20.27
C TRP A 221 15.75 18.53 -19.00
N LEU A 222 14.43 18.58 -19.09
CA LEU A 222 13.54 18.37 -17.95
C LEU A 222 13.70 16.96 -17.36
N GLU A 223 13.77 15.94 -18.21
CA GLU A 223 14.01 14.56 -17.75
C GLU A 223 15.35 14.42 -17.04
N TYR A 224 16.41 15.02 -17.59
CA TYR A 224 17.74 14.98 -16.99
C TYR A 224 17.77 15.65 -15.61
N GLN A 225 17.05 16.76 -15.44
CA GLN A 225 16.92 17.46 -14.15
C GLN A 225 16.08 16.67 -13.13
N THR A 226 15.00 16.02 -13.59
CA THR A 226 14.01 15.40 -12.70
C THR A 226 14.27 13.93 -12.37
N LYS A 227 15.00 13.19 -13.23
CA LYS A 227 15.24 11.75 -13.06
C LYS A 227 16.68 11.48 -12.62
N PRO A 228 16.95 11.20 -11.33
CA PRO A 228 18.30 10.92 -10.84
C PRO A 228 18.94 9.67 -11.47
N ASP A 229 18.16 8.67 -11.85
CA ASP A 229 18.67 7.46 -12.52
C ASP A 229 19.22 7.77 -13.92
N LEU A 230 18.60 8.71 -14.64
CA LEU A 230 19.07 9.15 -15.94
C LEU A 230 20.43 9.85 -15.82
N ARG A 231 20.59 10.73 -14.84
CA ARG A 231 21.90 11.36 -14.56
C ARG A 231 22.96 10.33 -14.19
N LEU A 232 22.59 9.34 -13.38
CA LEU A 232 23.51 8.28 -12.97
C LEU A 232 23.93 7.39 -14.15
N TYR A 233 23.00 7.06 -15.05
CA TYR A 233 23.28 6.38 -16.32
C TYR A 233 24.29 7.17 -17.17
N HIS A 234 24.06 8.47 -17.35
CA HIS A 234 24.97 9.31 -18.12
C HIS A 234 26.35 9.44 -17.47
N ARG A 235 26.42 9.49 -16.13
CA ARG A 235 27.68 9.46 -15.37
C ARG A 235 28.43 8.14 -15.58
N GLU A 236 27.75 7.00 -15.47
CA GLU A 236 28.33 5.67 -15.74
C GLU A 236 28.89 5.61 -17.16
N LYS A 237 28.09 6.02 -18.14
CA LYS A 237 28.48 6.03 -19.55
C LYS A 237 29.72 6.89 -19.80
N ALA A 238 29.83 8.05 -19.14
CA ALA A 238 30.99 8.92 -19.24
C ALA A 238 32.26 8.28 -18.64
N LYS A 239 32.14 7.61 -17.48
CA LYS A 239 33.28 6.89 -16.85
C LYS A 239 33.73 5.72 -17.70
N ARG A 240 32.78 4.98 -18.28
CA ARG A 240 33.03 3.87 -19.21
C ARG A 240 33.79 4.32 -20.45
N ARG A 241 33.37 5.42 -21.09
CA ARG A 241 34.12 6.01 -22.22
C ARG A 241 35.54 6.39 -21.83
N LYS A 242 35.72 7.05 -20.69
CA LYS A 242 37.05 7.45 -20.19
C LYS A 242 38.01 6.27 -20.00
N MET A 243 37.51 5.07 -19.72
CA MET A 243 38.33 3.86 -19.65
C MET A 243 38.69 3.32 -21.03
N GLN A 244 37.74 3.32 -21.96
CA GLN A 244 37.97 2.89 -23.34
C GLN A 244 39.05 3.78 -23.99
N ASP A 245 38.97 5.09 -23.79
CA ASP A 245 39.97 6.05 -24.25
C ASP A 245 41.37 5.81 -23.66
N ARG A 246 41.45 5.02 -22.58
CA ARG A 246 42.70 4.63 -21.90
C ARG A 246 43.13 3.19 -22.23
N GLY A 247 42.48 2.54 -23.19
CA GLY A 247 42.78 1.16 -23.59
C GLY A 247 42.39 0.09 -22.56
N GLN A 248 41.54 0.44 -21.57
CA GLN A 248 41.01 -0.53 -20.60
C GLN A 248 39.66 -1.08 -21.08
N THR A 249 39.36 -2.33 -20.77
CA THR A 249 38.06 -2.95 -21.06
C THR A 249 37.08 -2.66 -19.92
N PRO A 250 36.11 -1.74 -20.09
CA PRO A 250 35.20 -1.40 -19.01
C PRO A 250 34.11 -2.47 -18.84
N VAL A 251 33.79 -2.77 -17.58
CA VAL A 251 32.56 -3.51 -17.25
C VAL A 251 31.40 -2.52 -17.21
N GLN A 252 30.27 -2.85 -17.83
CA GLN A 252 29.06 -2.05 -17.67
C GLN A 252 28.45 -2.33 -16.30
N ILE A 253 28.27 -1.29 -15.49
CA ILE A 253 27.67 -1.41 -14.17
C ILE A 253 26.19 -1.03 -14.26
N PRO A 254 25.24 -1.91 -13.91
CA PRO A 254 23.83 -1.57 -13.90
C PRO A 254 23.55 -0.36 -12.99
N VAL A 255 22.74 0.59 -13.46
CA VAL A 255 22.34 1.78 -12.68
C VAL A 255 21.74 1.40 -11.32
N SER A 256 20.99 0.29 -11.28
CA SER A 256 20.42 -0.27 -10.05
C SER A 256 21.48 -0.65 -9.02
N ALA A 257 22.62 -1.23 -9.45
CA ALA A 257 23.72 -1.57 -8.55
C ALA A 257 24.38 -0.31 -7.97
N ILE A 258 24.58 0.72 -8.80
CA ILE A 258 25.12 2.02 -8.33
C ILE A 258 24.14 2.69 -7.38
N ARG A 259 22.83 2.65 -7.66
CA ARG A 259 21.78 3.18 -6.79
C ARG A 259 21.75 2.45 -5.44
N GLN A 260 21.89 1.12 -5.45
CA GLN A 260 22.00 0.33 -4.22
C GLN A 260 23.24 0.76 -3.41
N ARG A 261 24.40 0.90 -4.06
CA ARG A 261 25.60 1.43 -3.40
C ARG A 261 25.36 2.81 -2.80
N PHE A 262 24.69 3.71 -3.51
CA PHE A 262 24.41 5.05 -2.98
C PHE A 262 23.47 4.99 -1.77
N ASN A 263 22.50 4.09 -1.79
CA ASN A 263 21.59 3.86 -0.67
C ASN A 263 22.29 3.33 0.59
N GLU A 264 23.32 2.49 0.46
CA GLU A 264 24.14 2.01 1.59
C GLU A 264 24.85 3.17 2.33
N PHE A 265 25.07 4.30 1.66
CA PHE A 265 25.60 5.53 2.23
C PHE A 265 24.51 6.56 2.55
N GLY A 266 23.24 6.17 2.52
CA GLY A 266 22.10 7.04 2.80
C GLY A 266 21.89 8.13 1.74
N ASN A 267 22.32 7.89 0.49
CA ASN A 267 22.35 8.88 -0.59
C ASN A 267 23.17 10.13 -0.25
N CYS A 268 24.16 9.99 0.63
CA CYS A 268 25.09 11.05 1.01
C CYS A 268 26.51 10.73 0.53
N CYS A 269 27.34 11.78 0.48
CA CYS A 269 28.76 11.66 0.16
C CYS A 269 29.45 10.73 1.16
N ALA A 270 30.17 9.74 0.65
CA ALA A 270 30.91 8.77 1.46
C ALA A 270 31.99 9.43 2.35
N TYR A 271 32.48 10.61 1.96
CA TYR A 271 33.52 11.34 2.67
C TYR A 271 32.95 12.36 3.65
N CYS A 272 32.35 13.46 3.16
CA CYS A 272 31.88 14.55 4.01
C CYS A 272 30.45 14.35 4.55
N GLY A 273 29.70 13.36 4.06
CA GLY A 273 28.32 13.12 4.48
C GLY A 273 27.29 14.10 3.92
N ALA A 274 27.68 15.06 3.06
CA ALA A 274 26.74 15.97 2.42
C ALA A 274 25.74 15.22 1.52
N GLY A 275 24.48 15.62 1.56
CA GLY A 275 23.45 15.16 0.62
C GLY A 275 23.50 15.88 -0.73
N GLY A 276 22.59 15.54 -1.62
CA GLY A 276 22.45 16.17 -2.94
C GLY A 276 22.77 15.22 -4.10
N ASP A 277 23.12 15.78 -5.25
CA ASP A 277 23.37 15.02 -6.47
C ASP A 277 24.79 14.41 -6.46
N MET A 278 24.88 13.14 -6.08
CA MET A 278 26.14 12.43 -5.92
C MET A 278 26.73 11.95 -7.26
N GLU A 279 28.05 12.01 -7.36
CA GLU A 279 28.84 11.51 -8.47
C GLU A 279 29.36 10.10 -8.19
N ILE A 280 29.62 9.36 -9.28
CA ILE A 280 30.32 8.07 -9.23
C ILE A 280 31.79 8.36 -8.99
N GLU A 281 32.27 8.02 -7.80
CA GLU A 281 33.69 8.16 -7.48
C GLU A 281 34.39 6.82 -7.31
N HIS A 282 35.59 6.73 -7.90
CA HIS A 282 36.47 5.58 -7.85
C HIS A 282 37.44 5.69 -6.69
N VAL A 283 37.38 4.80 -5.70
CA VAL A 283 38.27 4.83 -4.53
C VAL A 283 39.73 4.75 -4.96
N CYS A 284 40.09 3.74 -5.76
CA CYS A 284 41.29 3.71 -6.56
C CYS A 284 41.04 4.39 -7.90
N ALA A 285 41.75 5.49 -8.19
CA ALA A 285 41.52 6.26 -9.41
C ALA A 285 41.81 5.43 -10.68
N ILE A 286 40.97 5.55 -11.71
CA ILE A 286 41.16 4.89 -13.01
C ILE A 286 42.54 5.20 -13.62
N SER A 287 43.03 6.44 -13.44
CA SER A 287 44.36 6.85 -13.91
C SER A 287 45.53 6.16 -13.22
N LYS A 288 45.28 5.49 -12.09
CA LYS A 288 46.26 4.71 -11.32
C LYS A 288 46.00 3.20 -11.42
N GLY A 289 45.23 2.76 -12.42
CA GLY A 289 44.90 1.34 -12.63
C GLY A 289 43.71 0.84 -11.82
N GLY A 290 42.93 1.72 -11.20
CA GLY A 290 41.70 1.31 -10.49
C GLY A 290 40.64 0.78 -11.46
N ALA A 291 40.08 -0.39 -11.15
CA ALA A 291 39.02 -1.02 -11.93
C ALA A 291 37.70 -0.22 -11.87
N HIS A 292 36.90 -0.30 -12.93
CA HIS A 292 35.54 0.23 -12.94
C HIS A 292 34.55 -0.88 -12.64
N ASP A 293 34.44 -1.16 -11.36
CA ASP A 293 33.53 -2.14 -10.82
C ASP A 293 32.85 -1.58 -9.56
N ILE A 294 31.77 -2.24 -9.13
CA ILE A 294 30.98 -1.78 -7.99
C ILE A 294 31.77 -1.82 -6.66
N GLY A 295 32.80 -2.66 -6.58
CA GLY A 295 33.74 -2.78 -5.47
C GLY A 295 34.83 -1.71 -5.46
N ASN A 296 34.88 -0.81 -6.44
CA ASN A 296 35.75 0.37 -6.43
C ASN A 296 34.94 1.68 -6.42
N ILE A 297 33.61 1.62 -6.30
CA ILE A 297 32.72 2.79 -6.44
C ILE A 297 32.06 3.16 -5.11
N VAL A 298 32.09 4.46 -4.79
CA VAL A 298 31.35 5.09 -3.70
C VAL A 298 30.67 6.39 -4.17
N PRO A 299 29.58 6.84 -3.52
CA PRO A 299 29.02 8.15 -3.79
C PRO A 299 29.93 9.26 -3.27
N ALA A 300 30.18 10.29 -4.07
CA ALA A 300 30.88 11.50 -3.62
C ALA A 300 30.18 12.75 -4.13
N CYS A 301 30.16 13.82 -3.34
CA CYS A 301 29.76 15.13 -3.87
C CYS A 301 30.85 15.66 -4.82
N SER A 302 30.46 16.56 -5.74
CA SER A 302 31.39 17.15 -6.71
C SER A 302 32.64 17.76 -6.05
N ARG A 303 32.48 18.47 -4.93
CA ARG A 303 33.60 19.06 -4.17
C ARG A 303 34.63 18.03 -3.70
N CYS A 304 34.17 16.94 -3.08
CA CYS A 304 35.05 15.88 -2.59
C CYS A 304 35.69 15.11 -3.75
N ASN A 305 34.90 14.77 -4.78
CA ASN A 305 35.39 14.06 -5.96
C ASN A 305 36.51 14.84 -6.66
N THR A 306 36.30 16.13 -6.92
CA THR A 306 37.30 17.00 -7.55
C THR A 306 38.54 17.22 -6.67
N SER A 307 38.35 17.38 -5.35
CA SER A 307 39.47 17.55 -4.41
C SER A 307 40.34 16.28 -4.32
N LYS A 308 39.72 15.10 -4.23
CA LYS A 308 40.44 13.83 -4.15
C LYS A 308 41.15 13.51 -5.47
N ARG A 309 40.50 13.69 -6.62
CA ARG A 309 41.09 13.49 -7.97
C ARG A 309 41.81 12.13 -8.07
N SER A 310 43.14 12.16 -8.22
CA SER A 310 44.01 10.98 -8.33
C SER A 310 44.81 10.69 -7.05
N HIS A 311 44.59 11.42 -5.95
CA HIS A 311 45.23 11.13 -4.66
C HIS A 311 44.75 9.78 -4.11
N GLY A 312 45.59 9.14 -3.29
CA GLY A 312 45.19 7.92 -2.58
C GLY A 312 44.03 8.25 -1.64
N MET A 313 42.93 7.48 -1.71
CA MET A 313 41.69 7.78 -1.00
C MET A 313 41.91 8.02 0.50
N GLU A 314 42.64 7.12 1.17
CA GLU A 314 42.82 7.22 2.61
C GLU A 314 43.73 8.37 3.02
N GLN A 315 44.89 8.52 2.37
CA GLN A 315 45.82 9.61 2.64
C GLN A 315 45.15 10.97 2.46
N TRP A 316 44.40 11.13 1.36
CA TRP A 316 43.64 12.35 1.11
C TRP A 316 42.53 12.54 2.14
N TYR A 317 41.76 11.49 2.46
CA TYR A 317 40.62 11.62 3.36
C TYR A 317 41.05 11.97 4.79
N ARG A 318 42.14 11.37 5.28
CA ARG A 318 42.74 11.67 6.59
C ARG A 318 43.24 13.10 6.71
N SER A 319 43.60 13.76 5.60
CA SER A 319 44.01 15.17 5.61
C SER A 319 42.84 16.16 5.53
N GLN A 320 41.60 15.69 5.36
CA GLN A 320 40.43 16.58 5.26
C GLN A 320 39.92 16.98 6.66
N PRO A 321 39.42 18.22 6.82
CA PRO A 321 38.88 18.69 8.11
C PRO A 321 37.60 17.96 8.54
N PHE A 322 36.91 17.30 7.60
CA PHE A 322 35.70 16.52 7.84
C PHE A 322 35.97 15.00 7.92
N PHE A 323 37.21 14.61 8.19
CA PHE A 323 37.58 13.20 8.33
C PHE A 323 36.73 12.49 9.40
N SER A 324 36.36 11.24 9.12
CA SER A 324 35.65 10.38 10.07
C SER A 324 36.11 8.94 9.92
N GLU A 325 36.61 8.37 11.01
CA GLU A 325 37.05 6.97 11.07
C GLU A 325 35.88 6.01 10.76
N LEU A 326 34.67 6.31 11.23
CA LEU A 326 33.46 5.54 10.93
C LEU A 326 33.15 5.50 9.42
N ARG A 327 33.27 6.64 8.73
CA ARG A 327 33.05 6.70 7.28
C ARG A 327 34.15 5.99 6.51
N LEU A 328 35.41 6.14 6.93
CA LEU A 328 36.53 5.41 6.34
C LEU A 328 36.33 3.89 6.48
N HIS A 329 35.92 3.42 7.65
CA HIS A 329 35.60 2.02 7.89
C HIS A 329 34.46 1.53 6.97
N ARG A 330 33.40 2.34 6.82
CA ARG A 330 32.30 2.02 5.89
C ARG A 330 32.78 1.92 4.44
N ILE A 331 33.63 2.84 3.97
CA ILE A 331 34.23 2.80 2.64
C ILE A 331 35.03 1.51 2.45
N ARG A 332 35.95 1.21 3.38
CA ARG A 332 36.78 0.00 3.35
C ARG A 332 35.97 -1.30 3.33
N ARG A 333 34.83 -1.34 4.03
CA ARG A 333 33.95 -2.51 4.05
C ARG A 333 33.34 -2.82 2.69
N VAL A 334 33.06 -1.78 1.90
CA VAL A 334 32.38 -1.93 0.62
C VAL A 334 33.32 -1.99 -0.58
N THR A 335 34.54 -1.47 -0.41
CA THR A 335 35.53 -1.45 -1.48
C THR A 335 36.59 -2.54 -1.30
N ARG A 336 36.92 -3.24 -2.38
CA ARG A 336 38.04 -4.18 -2.35
C ARG A 336 39.35 -3.39 -2.19
N PRO A 337 40.31 -3.88 -1.40
CA PRO A 337 41.67 -3.34 -1.47
C PRO A 337 42.19 -3.52 -2.90
N PRO A 338 43.02 -2.59 -3.42
CA PRO A 338 43.67 -2.79 -4.71
C PRO A 338 44.49 -4.09 -4.67
N GLU A 339 44.52 -4.85 -5.76
CA GLU A 339 45.15 -6.18 -5.85
C GLU A 339 46.63 -6.20 -5.37
N GLY A 340 47.32 -5.04 -5.40
CA GLY A 340 48.68 -4.88 -4.85
C GLY A 340 48.80 -4.82 -3.31
N GLN A 341 47.70 -4.66 -2.55
CA GLN A 341 47.69 -4.69 -1.08
C GLN A 341 47.24 -6.04 -0.50
N GLN A 342 46.66 -6.92 -1.32
CA GLN A 342 46.28 -8.27 -0.89
C GLN A 342 47.51 -9.14 -0.54
N LEU A 343 48.64 -8.93 -1.21
CA LEU A 343 49.89 -9.67 -0.96
C LEU A 343 50.59 -9.27 0.35
N ALA A 344 50.40 -8.04 0.84
CA ALA A 344 51.05 -7.57 2.06
C ALA A 344 50.34 -8.03 3.36
N LEU A 345 49.04 -8.34 3.27
CA LEU A 345 48.23 -8.79 4.41
C LEU A 345 48.15 -10.33 4.54
N ALA A 346 48.68 -11.07 3.58
CA ALA A 346 48.77 -12.53 3.63
C ALA A 346 50.16 -13.04 4.07
N LEU A 347 51.13 -12.13 4.27
CA LEU A 347 52.51 -12.43 4.65
C LEU A 347 52.97 -11.72 5.94
N ALA A 348 52.04 -11.11 6.68
CA ALA A 348 52.24 -10.54 8.01
C ALA A 348 51.20 -11.14 8.95
#